data_AF-A0A9W9ZIA9-F1
#
_entry.id   AF-A0A9W9ZIA9-F1
#
_cell.length_a   1.000
_cell.length_b   1.000
_cell.length_c   1.000
_cell.angle_alpha   90.00
_cell.angle_beta   90.00
_cell.angle_gamma   90.00
#
_symmetry.space_group_name_H-M   'P 1'
#
loop_
_entity.id
_entity.type
_entity.pdbx_description
1 polymer ?
#
loop_
_entity_poly.entity_id
_entity_poly.type
_entity_poly.pdbx_seq_one_letter_code
_entity_poly.pdbx_strand_id
1 'polypeptide(L)'
;MSGLEPKTSFIDLPGPSSKRLNRHLSINSRQDMVVVWWSGHSEEAWPWSPMTGEKDRANLVIFSLNGPKMEMLCFVRTECDPIHVSFSFNQPHRVHTLEQSSASGGDFSVDSCIYEYNGTKIEKVAATTIPVKASIVVQQRNHMEDKLLLGCEDGTLMLYDDHRRVTQMTKATLIPSIIQWHPGDAVVLVCSADGDIQIFDMALAPVLIQLAAENPSPRHTLELRKYFTHPVKLNEVSWSCEAPIGNLADNSIGCHDNLFILFDRGPLCLLRVELGTLTNGRLGTVEMISEYIKHEQAEEAVNFLNSMNWNTEGNACFACMSIIMNNLLKLPLNSEREGLLEETLGSFYAPSRPLSDVTVLHFRDKISKLSRRFFHHLLRYKRFEKAFLLAVDIGAKDLFMDIHYLASDLGNSPLAEVAKQRAIQIDNEPLTSDTGESYDDEEDDLSYIEDEMANGERNREGVYFQGDEYDYMHNHTLTPQHLMPLEEEDNDGAILMLQGAQRSEL
;
A
#
# COMPACT_ATOMS: atom_id res chain seq x y z
N MET A 1 -40.18 -4.56 8.19
CA MET A 1 -39.07 -5.50 8.53
C MET A 1 -38.88 -6.64 7.52
N SER A 2 -39.75 -6.88 6.52
CA SER A 2 -39.61 -7.99 5.55
C SER A 2 -38.57 -7.78 4.44
N GLY A 3 -37.91 -6.61 4.37
CA GLY A 3 -36.89 -6.29 3.36
C GLY A 3 -35.47 -6.72 3.72
N LEU A 4 -35.24 -7.23 4.93
CA LEU A 4 -33.92 -7.58 5.47
C LEU A 4 -33.71 -9.10 5.61
N GLU A 5 -34.70 -9.92 5.22
CA GLU A 5 -34.51 -11.37 5.22
C GLU A 5 -33.59 -11.81 4.07
N PRO A 6 -32.55 -12.61 4.34
CA PRO A 6 -31.67 -13.11 3.30
C PRO A 6 -32.46 -13.97 2.33
N LYS A 7 -32.41 -13.63 1.03
CA LYS A 7 -33.03 -14.40 -0.04
C LYS A 7 -32.01 -15.36 -0.64
N THR A 8 -32.39 -16.62 -0.79
CA THR A 8 -31.56 -17.64 -1.43
C THR A 8 -31.97 -17.81 -2.89
N SER A 9 -31.00 -17.76 -3.80
CA SER A 9 -31.14 -18.11 -5.21
C SER A 9 -30.23 -19.28 -5.54
N PHE A 10 -30.62 -20.07 -6.55
CA PHE A 10 -29.86 -21.22 -7.01
C PHE A 10 -29.61 -21.08 -8.51
N ILE A 11 -28.38 -21.34 -8.94
CA ILE A 11 -27.99 -21.34 -10.34
C ILE A 11 -27.13 -22.56 -10.63
N ASP A 12 -27.40 -23.21 -11.76
CA ASP A 12 -26.59 -24.32 -12.22
C ASP A 12 -25.29 -23.78 -12.82
N LEU A 13 -24.16 -24.19 -12.22
CA LEU A 13 -22.84 -23.85 -12.72
C LEU A 13 -22.47 -24.76 -13.90
N PRO A 14 -21.84 -24.21 -14.95
CA PRO A 14 -21.32 -25.02 -16.03
C PRO A 14 -20.07 -25.80 -15.58
N GLY A 15 -19.65 -26.73 -16.43
CA GLY A 15 -18.47 -27.55 -16.22
C GLY A 15 -18.70 -28.78 -15.33
N PRO A 16 -17.62 -29.51 -14.98
CA PRO A 16 -17.73 -30.80 -14.31
C PRO A 16 -18.40 -30.70 -12.93
N SER A 17 -19.31 -31.62 -12.64
CA SER A 17 -20.10 -31.69 -11.39
C SER A 17 -19.43 -32.53 -10.29
N SER A 18 -18.10 -32.72 -10.36
CA SER A 18 -17.35 -33.51 -9.39
C SER A 18 -17.39 -32.87 -8.00
N LYS A 19 -17.74 -33.66 -6.97
CA LYS A 19 -17.70 -33.24 -5.56
C LYS A 19 -16.30 -32.85 -5.05
N ARG A 20 -15.25 -33.15 -5.81
CA ARG A 20 -13.86 -32.81 -5.47
C ARG A 20 -13.41 -31.44 -6.00
N LEU A 21 -14.23 -30.76 -6.80
CA LEU A 21 -13.92 -29.43 -7.31
C LEU A 21 -14.19 -28.38 -6.24
N ASN A 22 -13.13 -27.77 -5.74
CA ASN A 22 -13.24 -26.57 -4.90
C ASN A 22 -13.53 -25.38 -5.80
N ARG A 23 -14.70 -24.77 -5.58
CA ARG A 23 -15.16 -23.60 -6.32
C ARG A 23 -14.96 -22.37 -5.44
N HIS A 24 -14.45 -21.33 -6.07
CA HIS A 24 -14.13 -20.07 -5.42
C HIS A 24 -14.97 -18.97 -6.08
N LEU A 25 -15.24 -17.91 -5.33
CA LEU A 25 -16.00 -16.76 -5.81
C LEU A 25 -15.31 -15.45 -5.44
N SER A 26 -15.50 -14.45 -6.28
CA SER A 26 -15.13 -13.06 -6.02
C SER A 26 -16.21 -12.14 -6.58
N ILE A 27 -16.44 -11.03 -5.91
CA ILE A 27 -17.46 -10.03 -6.25
C ILE A 27 -16.74 -8.76 -6.69
N ASN A 28 -17.26 -8.06 -7.69
CA ASN A 28 -16.65 -6.80 -8.14
C ASN A 28 -16.92 -5.65 -7.16
N SER A 29 -16.18 -4.55 -7.31
CA SER A 29 -16.30 -3.37 -6.45
C SER A 29 -17.68 -2.70 -6.47
N ARG A 30 -18.48 -2.94 -7.52
CA ARG A 30 -19.87 -2.46 -7.63
C ARG A 30 -20.90 -3.39 -6.99
N GLN A 31 -20.49 -4.58 -6.54
CA GLN A 31 -21.35 -5.63 -5.99
C GLN A 31 -22.48 -6.06 -6.94
N ASP A 32 -22.28 -5.92 -8.24
CA ASP A 32 -23.26 -6.26 -9.29
C ASP A 32 -22.80 -7.42 -10.19
N MET A 33 -21.57 -7.92 -10.01
CA MET A 33 -21.05 -9.09 -10.72
C MET A 33 -20.30 -10.04 -9.78
N VAL A 34 -20.42 -11.35 -10.06
CA VAL A 34 -19.70 -12.42 -9.37
C VAL A 34 -18.95 -13.26 -10.38
N VAL A 35 -17.68 -13.51 -10.12
CA VAL A 35 -16.87 -14.48 -10.84
C VAL A 35 -16.81 -15.75 -10.01
N VAL A 36 -17.12 -16.88 -10.64
CA VAL A 36 -16.99 -18.21 -10.04
C VAL A 36 -15.94 -18.98 -10.84
N TRP A 37 -14.96 -19.54 -10.14
CA TRP A 37 -13.84 -20.21 -10.77
C TRP A 37 -13.39 -21.46 -10.01
N TRP A 38 -12.64 -22.31 -10.69
CA TRP A 38 -12.06 -23.53 -10.12
C TRP A 38 -10.78 -23.92 -10.88
N SER A 39 -9.88 -24.63 -10.21
CA SER A 39 -8.69 -25.17 -10.87
C SER A 39 -9.04 -26.37 -11.75
N GLY A 40 -8.46 -26.43 -12.94
CA GLY A 40 -8.72 -27.42 -13.97
C GLY A 40 -7.86 -28.68 -13.84
N HIS A 41 -7.73 -29.25 -12.64
CA HIS A 41 -6.91 -30.44 -12.46
C HIS A 41 -7.49 -31.63 -13.27
N SER A 42 -6.79 -31.97 -14.35
CA SER A 42 -6.99 -33.10 -15.27
C SER A 42 -7.68 -32.75 -16.60
N GLU A 43 -6.88 -32.83 -17.67
CA GLU A 43 -7.30 -32.91 -19.08
C GLU A 43 -8.02 -34.22 -19.44
N GLU A 44 -8.31 -35.12 -18.51
CA GLU A 44 -9.05 -36.33 -18.85
C GLU A 44 -10.54 -36.01 -18.92
N ALA A 45 -10.96 -35.55 -20.10
CA ALA A 45 -12.28 -35.91 -20.60
C ALA A 45 -12.38 -37.43 -20.48
N TRP A 46 -13.09 -37.91 -19.45
CA TRP A 46 -13.25 -39.34 -19.25
C TRP A 46 -13.78 -39.96 -20.56
N PRO A 47 -13.24 -41.11 -21.01
CA PRO A 47 -13.63 -41.72 -22.29
C PRO A 47 -15.14 -41.93 -22.45
N TRP A 48 -15.86 -42.02 -21.33
CA TRP A 48 -17.31 -42.23 -21.23
C TRP A 48 -18.15 -40.94 -21.06
N SER A 49 -17.54 -39.76 -20.96
CA SER A 49 -18.24 -38.46 -20.89
C SER A 49 -17.41 -37.33 -21.53
N PRO A 50 -17.28 -37.30 -22.87
CA PRO A 50 -16.55 -36.24 -23.55
C PRO A 50 -17.19 -34.87 -23.26
N MET A 51 -16.38 -33.89 -22.86
CA MET A 51 -16.80 -32.48 -22.75
C MET A 51 -16.93 -31.91 -24.16
N THR A 52 -18.14 -31.95 -24.71
CA THR A 52 -18.44 -31.63 -26.11
C THR A 52 -18.72 -30.14 -26.36
N GLY A 53 -19.05 -29.35 -25.33
CA GLY A 53 -19.26 -27.90 -25.44
C GLY A 53 -18.13 -27.06 -24.82
N GLU A 54 -17.86 -25.88 -25.39
CA GLU A 54 -16.94 -24.87 -24.81
C GLU A 54 -17.35 -24.49 -23.38
N LYS A 55 -18.67 -24.40 -23.14
CA LYS A 55 -19.26 -24.12 -21.82
C LYS A 55 -18.89 -25.18 -20.77
N ASP A 56 -18.76 -26.45 -21.15
CA ASP A 56 -18.41 -27.53 -20.23
C ASP A 56 -16.92 -27.56 -19.90
N ARG A 57 -16.10 -26.90 -20.72
CA ARG A 57 -14.64 -26.77 -20.51
C ARG A 57 -14.28 -25.50 -19.75
N ALA A 58 -15.23 -24.58 -19.55
CA ALA A 58 -14.99 -23.36 -18.82
C ALA A 58 -14.50 -23.66 -17.40
N ASN A 59 -13.68 -22.77 -16.86
CA ASN A 59 -13.23 -22.81 -15.48
C ASN A 59 -13.28 -21.44 -14.80
N LEU A 60 -13.83 -20.45 -15.51
CA LEU A 60 -14.17 -19.12 -15.03
C LEU A 60 -15.52 -18.72 -15.63
N VAL A 61 -16.45 -18.29 -14.78
CA VAL A 61 -17.81 -17.91 -15.16
C VAL A 61 -18.18 -16.61 -14.48
N ILE A 62 -18.74 -15.65 -15.22
CA ILE A 62 -19.23 -14.39 -14.66
C ILE A 62 -20.76 -14.39 -14.66
N PHE A 63 -21.32 -13.96 -13.54
CA PHE A 63 -22.74 -13.74 -13.35
C PHE A 63 -23.03 -12.27 -13.01
N SER A 64 -24.17 -11.76 -13.46
CA SER A 64 -24.73 -10.51 -12.95
C SER A 64 -25.59 -10.78 -11.72
N LEU A 65 -25.64 -9.81 -10.82
CA LEU A 65 -26.54 -9.77 -9.67
C LEU A 65 -27.52 -8.62 -9.85
N ASN A 66 -28.81 -8.92 -9.82
CA ASN A 66 -29.88 -7.94 -9.79
C ASN A 66 -30.90 -8.30 -8.71
N GLY A 67 -30.61 -7.86 -7.47
CA GLY A 67 -31.33 -8.28 -6.28
C GLY A 67 -31.26 -9.81 -6.12
N PRO A 68 -32.40 -10.53 -6.05
CA PRO A 68 -32.40 -11.99 -5.95
C PRO A 68 -32.13 -12.72 -7.29
N LYS A 69 -32.10 -12.00 -8.42
CA LYS A 69 -31.88 -12.60 -9.74
C LYS A 69 -30.39 -12.67 -10.03
N MET A 70 -29.94 -13.84 -10.48
CA MET A 70 -28.58 -14.09 -10.91
C MET A 70 -28.61 -14.65 -12.34
N GLU A 71 -27.87 -14.02 -13.25
CA GLU A 71 -27.86 -14.42 -14.67
C GLU A 71 -26.42 -14.60 -15.15
N MET A 72 -26.15 -15.67 -15.89
CA MET A 72 -24.82 -15.93 -16.45
C MET A 72 -24.57 -14.93 -17.58
N LEU A 73 -23.51 -14.13 -17.46
CA LEU A 73 -23.09 -13.16 -18.46
C LEU A 73 -22.19 -13.81 -19.50
N CYS A 74 -21.12 -14.47 -19.05
CA CYS A 74 -20.14 -15.12 -19.92
C CYS A 74 -19.35 -16.20 -19.17
N PHE A 75 -18.57 -16.98 -19.91
CA PHE A 75 -17.67 -18.00 -19.39
C PHE A 75 -16.41 -18.06 -20.25
N VAL A 76 -15.30 -18.53 -19.68
CA VAL A 76 -14.04 -18.74 -20.41
C VAL A 76 -13.29 -19.94 -19.82
N ARG A 77 -12.50 -20.59 -20.67
CA ARG A 77 -11.44 -21.50 -20.23
C ARG A 77 -10.13 -20.71 -20.23
N THR A 78 -9.51 -20.57 -19.06
CA THR A 78 -8.16 -20.00 -18.95
C THR A 78 -7.15 -20.90 -19.66
N GLU A 79 -6.07 -20.32 -20.16
CA GLU A 79 -5.02 -21.04 -20.90
C GLU A 79 -4.23 -21.97 -19.97
N CYS A 80 -3.88 -21.46 -18.79
CA CYS A 80 -3.22 -22.22 -17.75
C CYS A 80 -4.18 -22.48 -16.58
N ASP A 81 -3.81 -23.34 -15.64
CA ASP A 81 -4.68 -23.65 -14.50
C ASP A 81 -4.67 -22.49 -13.49
N PRO A 82 -5.82 -21.90 -13.14
CA PRO A 82 -5.87 -20.78 -12.23
C PRO A 82 -5.58 -21.24 -10.79
N ILE A 83 -4.69 -20.49 -10.14
CA ILE A 83 -4.35 -20.57 -8.71
C ILE A 83 -5.18 -19.54 -7.93
N HIS A 84 -5.44 -18.39 -8.54
CA HIS A 84 -6.25 -17.33 -7.94
C HIS A 84 -6.98 -16.53 -9.02
N VAL A 85 -8.22 -16.14 -8.74
CA VAL A 85 -9.00 -15.24 -9.59
C VAL A 85 -9.81 -14.29 -8.70
N SER A 86 -9.69 -12.99 -8.95
CA SER A 86 -10.47 -11.96 -8.28
C SER A 86 -10.85 -10.84 -9.24
N PHE A 87 -11.95 -10.15 -8.98
CA PHE A 87 -12.18 -8.86 -9.64
C PHE A 87 -11.12 -7.85 -9.23
N SER A 88 -10.90 -6.88 -10.12
CA SER A 88 -10.07 -5.72 -9.82
C SER A 88 -10.76 -4.82 -8.79
N PHE A 89 -9.99 -4.34 -7.83
CA PHE A 89 -10.41 -3.31 -6.87
C PHE A 89 -10.75 -2.00 -7.60
N ASN A 90 -9.92 -1.65 -8.58
CA ASN A 90 -9.97 -0.34 -9.26
C ASN A 90 -10.86 -0.34 -10.51
N GLN A 91 -11.15 -1.51 -11.09
CA GLN A 91 -11.92 -1.63 -12.34
C GLN A 91 -12.98 -2.75 -12.27
N PRO A 92 -14.28 -2.42 -12.19
CA PRO A 92 -15.34 -3.38 -11.88
C PRO A 92 -15.62 -4.44 -12.96
N HIS A 93 -15.05 -4.27 -14.16
CA HIS A 93 -15.19 -5.20 -15.29
C HIS A 93 -13.88 -5.93 -15.62
N ARG A 94 -12.82 -5.72 -14.84
CA ARG A 94 -11.57 -6.46 -14.96
C ARG A 94 -11.47 -7.55 -13.92
N VAL A 95 -10.92 -8.67 -14.35
CA VAL A 95 -10.65 -9.84 -13.52
C VAL A 95 -9.15 -10.14 -13.61
N HIS A 96 -8.50 -10.18 -12.46
CA HIS A 96 -7.10 -10.59 -12.35
C HIS A 96 -7.03 -12.08 -12.11
N THR A 97 -6.20 -12.79 -12.87
CA THR A 97 -5.90 -14.20 -12.65
C THR A 97 -4.41 -14.39 -12.36
N LEU A 98 -4.12 -15.39 -11.53
CA LEU A 98 -2.79 -15.96 -11.40
C LEU A 98 -2.89 -17.42 -11.83
N GLU A 99 -2.18 -17.79 -12.89
CA GLU A 99 -2.29 -19.10 -13.52
C GLU A 99 -0.96 -19.85 -13.49
N GLN A 100 -0.99 -21.15 -13.18
CA GLN A 100 0.21 -21.97 -13.11
C GLN A 100 0.65 -22.38 -14.53
N SER A 101 1.76 -21.80 -14.99
CA SER A 101 2.37 -22.17 -16.26
C SER A 101 3.42 -23.25 -16.02
N SER A 102 3.14 -24.45 -16.53
CA SER A 102 4.08 -25.58 -16.45
C SER A 102 5.09 -25.45 -17.60
N ALA A 103 6.27 -24.88 -17.34
CA ALA A 103 7.34 -24.92 -18.33
C ALA A 103 7.85 -26.36 -18.47
N SER A 104 7.95 -26.86 -19.69
CA SER A 104 8.61 -28.12 -20.00
C SER A 104 10.10 -28.00 -19.64
N GLY A 105 10.51 -28.48 -18.46
CA GLY A 105 11.90 -28.36 -18.01
C GLY A 105 12.13 -28.30 -16.50
N GLY A 106 11.09 -28.19 -15.68
CA GLY A 106 11.21 -28.14 -14.21
C GLY A 106 11.31 -26.73 -13.63
N ASP A 107 11.29 -25.69 -14.48
CA ASP A 107 11.14 -24.31 -14.05
C ASP A 107 9.66 -24.01 -13.75
N PHE A 108 9.38 -23.49 -12.56
CA PHE A 108 8.04 -23.03 -12.20
C PHE A 108 7.86 -21.60 -12.68
N SER A 109 6.75 -21.33 -13.36
CA SER A 109 6.35 -19.98 -13.70
C SER A 109 4.87 -19.79 -13.46
N VAL A 110 4.47 -18.56 -13.20
CA VAL A 110 3.06 -18.20 -13.13
C VAL A 110 2.77 -17.03 -14.05
N ASP A 111 1.61 -17.08 -14.66
CA ASP A 111 1.11 -16.03 -15.52
C ASP A 111 0.13 -15.17 -14.71
N SER A 112 0.53 -13.92 -14.46
CA SER A 112 -0.35 -12.87 -13.96
C SER A 112 -1.11 -12.28 -15.15
N CYS A 113 -2.39 -12.61 -15.29
CA CYS A 113 -3.20 -12.17 -16.43
C CYS A 113 -4.30 -11.20 -16.02
N ILE A 114 -4.68 -10.34 -16.96
CA ILE A 114 -5.82 -9.43 -16.86
C ILE A 114 -6.84 -9.84 -17.90
N TYR A 115 -8.05 -10.09 -17.45
CA TYR A 115 -9.22 -10.35 -18.28
C TYR A 115 -10.18 -9.16 -18.19
N GLU A 116 -10.82 -8.80 -19.29
CA GLU A 116 -11.77 -7.69 -19.34
C GLU A 116 -13.11 -8.14 -19.93
N TYR A 117 -14.19 -7.84 -19.21
CA TYR A 117 -15.55 -8.07 -19.66
C TYR A 117 -16.07 -6.84 -20.41
N ASN A 118 -16.43 -7.01 -21.68
CA ASN A 118 -16.88 -5.92 -22.55
C ASN A 118 -18.41 -5.80 -22.69
N GLY A 119 -19.18 -6.45 -21.80
CA GLY A 119 -20.65 -6.50 -21.88
C GLY A 119 -21.20 -7.73 -22.62
N THR A 120 -20.37 -8.46 -23.37
CA THR A 120 -20.82 -9.67 -24.09
C THR A 120 -19.93 -10.88 -23.83
N LYS A 121 -18.62 -10.67 -23.76
CA LYS A 121 -17.60 -11.69 -23.55
C LYS A 121 -16.53 -11.18 -22.60
N ILE A 122 -15.77 -12.12 -22.05
CA ILE A 122 -14.55 -11.85 -21.29
C ILE A 122 -13.35 -12.29 -22.13
N GLU A 123 -12.33 -11.44 -22.23
CA GLU A 123 -11.12 -11.72 -23.00
C GLU A 123 -9.87 -11.39 -22.22
N LYS A 124 -8.79 -12.16 -22.43
CA LYS A 124 -7.47 -11.89 -21.87
C LYS A 124 -6.85 -10.70 -22.61
N VAL A 125 -6.62 -9.60 -21.90
CA VAL A 125 -6.08 -8.35 -22.47
C VAL A 125 -4.60 -8.15 -22.16
N ALA A 126 -4.11 -8.75 -21.07
CA ALA A 126 -2.69 -8.71 -20.71
C ALA A 126 -2.26 -10.00 -20.00
N ALA A 127 -0.98 -10.33 -20.14
CA ALA A 127 -0.34 -11.45 -19.47
C ALA A 127 1.10 -11.08 -19.11
N THR A 128 1.55 -11.49 -17.94
CA THR A 128 2.94 -11.33 -17.51
C THR A 128 3.38 -12.61 -16.84
N THR A 129 4.37 -13.27 -17.43
CA THR A 129 4.98 -14.48 -16.89
C THR A 129 6.03 -14.10 -15.85
N ILE A 130 5.87 -14.62 -14.64
CA ILE A 130 6.75 -14.40 -13.50
C ILE A 130 7.45 -15.73 -13.19
N PRO A 131 8.79 -15.80 -13.27
CA PRO A 131 9.52 -16.99 -12.87
C PRO A 131 9.43 -17.18 -11.35
N VAL A 132 9.20 -18.40 -10.90
CA VAL A 132 9.02 -18.75 -9.47
C VAL A 132 10.04 -19.82 -9.08
N LYS A 133 10.56 -19.73 -7.85
CA LYS A 133 11.59 -20.66 -7.36
C LYS A 133 11.05 -21.89 -6.63
N ALA A 134 9.79 -21.87 -6.21
CA ALA A 134 9.14 -22.93 -5.46
C ALA A 134 7.61 -22.87 -5.67
N SER A 135 6.87 -23.88 -5.21
CA SER A 135 5.41 -23.87 -5.34
C SER A 135 4.78 -22.72 -4.55
N ILE A 136 3.81 -22.03 -5.15
CA ILE A 136 3.07 -20.95 -4.51
C ILE A 136 2.00 -21.55 -3.59
N VAL A 137 1.97 -21.11 -2.34
CA VAL A 137 0.99 -21.55 -1.34
C VAL A 137 0.01 -20.45 -0.95
N VAL A 138 0.39 -19.18 -1.11
CA VAL A 138 -0.48 -18.02 -0.87
C VAL A 138 -0.07 -16.86 -1.76
N GLN A 139 -0.99 -15.99 -2.12
CA GLN A 139 -0.72 -14.79 -2.90
C GLN A 139 -1.68 -13.67 -2.53
N GLN A 140 -1.26 -12.42 -2.76
CA GLN A 140 -2.15 -11.25 -2.69
C GLN A 140 -1.60 -10.08 -3.50
N ARG A 141 -2.51 -9.29 -4.08
CA ARG A 141 -2.19 -7.98 -4.66
C ARG A 141 -2.43 -6.87 -3.64
N ASN A 142 -1.68 -5.79 -3.75
CA ASN A 142 -1.99 -4.55 -3.02
C ASN A 142 -3.23 -3.85 -3.62
N HIS A 143 -3.77 -2.85 -2.94
CA HIS A 143 -5.02 -2.19 -3.32
C HIS A 143 -4.85 -1.32 -4.58
N MET A 144 -3.67 -0.76 -4.80
CA MET A 144 -3.31 -0.08 -6.06
C MET A 144 -3.15 -1.03 -7.26
N GLU A 145 -3.08 -2.34 -7.00
CA GLU A 145 -2.95 -3.42 -7.99
C GLU A 145 -1.69 -3.37 -8.86
N ASP A 146 -0.65 -2.68 -8.41
CA ASP A 146 0.65 -2.56 -9.07
C ASP A 146 1.72 -3.48 -8.45
N LYS A 147 1.43 -4.12 -7.31
CA LYS A 147 2.29 -5.12 -6.67
C LYS A 147 1.56 -6.43 -6.42
N LEU A 148 2.23 -7.54 -6.70
CA LEU A 148 1.77 -8.90 -6.45
C LEU A 148 2.77 -9.63 -5.56
N LEU A 149 2.36 -10.00 -4.35
CA LEU A 149 3.17 -10.78 -3.42
C LEU A 149 2.79 -12.26 -3.48
N LEU A 150 3.78 -13.12 -3.65
CA LEU A 150 3.67 -14.57 -3.70
C LEU A 150 4.42 -15.17 -2.50
N GLY A 151 3.74 -16.00 -1.72
CA GLY A 151 4.32 -16.81 -0.66
C GLY A 151 4.52 -18.25 -1.14
N CYS A 152 5.75 -18.74 -1.03
CA CYS A 152 6.13 -20.08 -1.49
C CYS A 152 6.21 -21.09 -0.35
N GLU A 153 6.05 -22.38 -0.67
CA GLU A 153 6.06 -23.49 0.30
C GLU A 153 7.36 -23.60 1.11
N ASP A 154 8.47 -23.12 0.55
CA ASP A 154 9.77 -23.14 1.20
C ASP A 154 9.99 -21.96 2.16
N GLY A 155 9.02 -21.03 2.28
CA GLY A 155 9.13 -19.78 3.05
C GLY A 155 9.70 -18.59 2.28
N THR A 156 9.92 -18.73 0.96
CA THR A 156 10.35 -17.61 0.12
C THR A 156 9.16 -16.69 -0.21
N LEU A 157 9.36 -15.38 -0.08
CA LEU A 157 8.44 -14.36 -0.52
C LEU A 157 8.95 -13.73 -1.82
N MET A 158 8.08 -13.59 -2.81
CA MET A 158 8.40 -12.99 -4.11
C MET A 158 7.43 -11.84 -4.40
N LEU A 159 7.95 -10.62 -4.51
CA LEU A 159 7.17 -9.42 -4.82
C LEU A 159 7.41 -9.04 -6.27
N TYR A 160 6.40 -9.19 -7.12
CA TYR A 160 6.41 -8.64 -8.47
C TYR A 160 5.89 -7.21 -8.44
N ASP A 161 6.74 -6.26 -8.88
CA ASP A 161 6.40 -4.85 -9.03
C ASP A 161 6.10 -4.56 -10.51
N ASP A 162 4.83 -4.33 -10.84
CA ASP A 162 4.39 -4.07 -12.22
C ASP A 162 4.97 -2.74 -12.71
N HIS A 163 5.03 -1.72 -11.86
CA HIS A 163 5.58 -0.42 -12.20
C HIS A 163 7.05 -0.53 -12.59
N ARG A 164 7.88 -1.20 -11.79
CA ARG A 164 9.32 -1.34 -12.04
C ARG A 164 9.68 -2.50 -12.98
N ARG A 165 8.74 -3.43 -13.25
CA ARG A 165 8.99 -4.72 -13.95
C ARG A 165 10.09 -5.55 -13.32
N VAL A 166 10.22 -5.49 -11.99
CA VAL A 166 11.21 -6.27 -11.25
C VAL A 166 10.52 -7.25 -10.30
N THR A 167 11.17 -8.38 -10.05
CA THR A 167 10.76 -9.32 -9.01
C THR A 167 11.78 -9.30 -7.90
N GLN A 168 11.35 -8.87 -6.72
CA GLN A 168 12.16 -8.89 -5.51
C GLN A 168 11.87 -10.16 -4.72
N MET A 169 12.86 -10.63 -3.96
CA MET A 169 12.72 -11.86 -3.18
C MET A 169 13.35 -11.71 -1.82
N THR A 170 12.68 -12.22 -0.80
CA THR A 170 13.22 -12.35 0.55
C THR A 170 12.82 -13.68 1.18
N LYS A 171 13.47 -14.06 2.28
CA LYS A 171 13.15 -15.27 3.03
C LYS A 171 12.39 -14.89 4.30
N ALA A 172 11.14 -15.35 4.41
CA ALA A 172 10.41 -15.26 5.67
C ALA A 172 10.98 -16.27 6.67
N THR A 173 10.83 -15.98 7.97
CA THR A 173 11.19 -16.93 9.03
C THR A 173 10.12 -18.00 9.24
N LEU A 174 9.00 -17.91 8.52
CA LEU A 174 7.84 -18.80 8.60
C LEU A 174 7.40 -19.23 7.19
N ILE A 175 6.62 -20.32 7.11
CA ILE A 175 5.95 -20.70 5.87
C ILE A 175 4.64 -19.89 5.79
N PRO A 176 4.46 -19.08 4.73
CA PRO A 176 3.31 -18.19 4.62
C PRO A 176 2.05 -18.98 4.32
N SER A 177 0.96 -18.71 5.05
CA SER A 177 -0.37 -19.26 4.81
C SER A 177 -1.41 -18.18 4.52
N ILE A 178 -1.21 -16.96 5.02
CA ILE A 178 -2.07 -15.80 4.76
C ILE A 178 -1.16 -14.60 4.49
N ILE A 179 -1.51 -13.81 3.47
CA ILE A 179 -0.92 -12.51 3.19
C ILE A 179 -2.05 -11.49 3.30
N GLN A 180 -1.80 -10.37 3.99
CA GLN A 180 -2.74 -9.24 4.10
C GLN A 180 -2.04 -7.90 3.97
N TRP A 181 -2.22 -7.23 2.83
CA TRP A 181 -1.81 -5.84 2.62
C TRP A 181 -2.61 -4.89 3.49
N HIS A 182 -1.93 -3.93 4.13
CA HIS A 182 -2.62 -2.83 4.79
C HIS A 182 -3.36 -1.95 3.75
N PRO A 183 -4.52 -1.36 4.06
CA PRO A 183 -5.28 -0.53 3.13
C PRO A 183 -4.55 0.71 2.60
N GLY A 184 -3.50 1.15 3.29
CA GLY A 184 -2.60 2.20 2.85
C GLY A 184 -1.46 1.71 1.95
N ASP A 185 -1.39 0.40 1.65
CA ASP A 185 -0.38 -0.28 0.84
C ASP A 185 1.09 -0.08 1.28
N ALA A 186 1.33 0.59 2.41
CA ALA A 186 2.67 0.84 2.94
C ALA A 186 3.34 -0.40 3.54
N VAL A 187 2.53 -1.32 4.09
CA VAL A 187 2.99 -2.54 4.75
C VAL A 187 2.12 -3.74 4.39
N VAL A 188 2.67 -4.93 4.56
CA VAL A 188 2.01 -6.21 4.32
C VAL A 188 2.30 -7.19 5.45
N LEU A 189 1.27 -7.89 5.91
CA LEU A 189 1.38 -8.95 6.90
C LEU A 189 1.53 -10.28 6.20
N VAL A 190 2.43 -11.09 6.71
CA VAL A 190 2.66 -12.47 6.29
C VAL A 190 2.53 -13.36 7.51
N CYS A 191 1.50 -14.20 7.51
CA CYS A 191 1.14 -15.03 8.65
C CYS A 191 1.40 -16.51 8.36
N SER A 192 1.79 -17.27 9.39
CA SER A 192 1.86 -18.73 9.33
C SER A 192 0.54 -19.38 9.75
N ALA A 193 0.36 -20.63 9.38
CA ALA A 193 -0.84 -21.39 9.74
C ALA A 193 -0.99 -21.55 11.26
N ASP A 194 0.11 -21.49 12.01
CA ASP A 194 0.13 -21.64 13.47
C ASP A 194 -0.02 -20.29 14.21
N GLY A 195 -0.16 -19.18 13.49
CA GLY A 195 -0.41 -17.85 14.07
C GLY A 195 0.83 -17.00 14.33
N ASP A 196 1.99 -17.30 13.74
CA ASP A 196 3.09 -16.33 13.74
C ASP A 196 2.84 -15.26 12.68
N ILE A 197 3.19 -14.01 12.95
CA ILE A 197 3.02 -12.88 12.02
C ILE A 197 4.36 -12.19 11.82
N GLN A 198 4.72 -11.94 10.56
CA GLN A 198 5.78 -11.02 10.17
C GLN A 198 5.19 -9.85 9.39
N ILE A 199 5.82 -8.68 9.49
CA ILE A 199 5.43 -7.49 8.74
C ILE A 199 6.58 -7.14 7.81
N PHE A 200 6.24 -6.83 6.57
CA PHE A 200 7.16 -6.28 5.58
C PHE A 200 6.62 -4.95 5.09
N ASP A 201 7.51 -4.07 4.67
CA ASP A 201 7.10 -2.86 3.96
C ASP A 201 6.83 -3.14 2.47
N MET A 202 6.40 -2.12 1.74
CA MET A 202 6.12 -2.23 0.29
C MET A 202 7.36 -2.52 -0.57
N ALA A 203 8.57 -2.30 -0.04
CA ALA A 203 9.83 -2.67 -0.68
C ALA A 203 10.29 -4.09 -0.32
N LEU A 204 9.46 -4.84 0.42
CA LEU A 204 9.72 -6.20 0.92
C LEU A 204 10.84 -6.26 1.98
N ALA A 205 11.15 -5.14 2.65
CA ALA A 205 12.04 -5.12 3.79
C ALA A 205 11.27 -5.53 5.08
N PRO A 206 11.86 -6.36 5.96
CA PRO A 206 11.19 -6.80 7.18
C PRO A 206 11.11 -5.66 8.20
N VAL A 207 9.91 -5.38 8.71
CA VAL A 207 9.65 -4.34 9.70
C VAL A 207 9.70 -4.94 11.10
N LEU A 208 10.37 -4.25 12.02
CA LEU A 208 10.40 -4.63 13.43
C LEU A 208 9.09 -4.25 14.12
N ILE A 209 8.62 -5.14 14.98
CA ILE A 209 7.36 -5.02 15.71
C ILE A 209 7.57 -5.22 17.20
N GLN A 210 6.77 -4.52 17.99
CA GLN A 210 6.79 -4.61 19.45
C GLN A 210 5.37 -4.47 20.00
N LEU A 211 5.04 -5.23 21.04
CA LEU A 211 3.82 -5.03 21.79
C LEU A 211 3.95 -3.80 22.69
N ALA A 212 3.00 -2.86 22.57
CA ALA A 212 3.01 -1.59 23.30
C ALA A 212 2.99 -1.75 24.84
N ALA A 213 2.41 -2.83 25.35
CA ALA A 213 2.32 -3.11 26.78
C ALA A 213 3.59 -3.77 27.37
N GLU A 214 4.56 -4.15 26.54
CA GLU A 214 5.78 -4.84 26.97
C GLU A 214 6.99 -3.90 26.98
N ASN A 215 8.04 -4.31 27.72
CA ASN A 215 9.32 -3.61 27.69
C ASN A 215 9.89 -3.59 26.26
N PRO A 216 10.63 -2.53 25.87
CA PRO A 216 11.27 -2.43 24.57
C PRO A 216 12.11 -3.64 24.19
N SER A 217 11.55 -4.47 23.30
CA SER A 217 12.25 -5.57 22.62
C SER A 217 11.65 -5.78 21.22
N PRO A 218 12.00 -4.94 20.24
CA PRO A 218 11.52 -5.10 18.87
C PRO A 218 11.95 -6.47 18.28
N ARG A 219 11.07 -7.10 17.52
CA ARG A 219 11.30 -8.42 16.88
C ARG A 219 10.81 -8.41 15.45
N HIS A 220 11.29 -9.34 14.62
CA HIS A 220 10.77 -9.52 13.26
C HIS A 220 9.49 -10.35 13.19
N THR A 221 9.11 -11.02 14.29
CA THR A 221 8.01 -11.98 14.30
C THR A 221 7.19 -11.84 15.58
N LEU A 222 5.88 -11.66 15.44
CA LEU A 222 4.91 -11.75 16.52
C LEU A 222 4.45 -13.21 16.61
N GLU A 223 4.93 -13.92 17.62
CA GLU A 223 4.59 -15.33 17.81
C GLU A 223 3.28 -15.48 18.59
N LEU A 224 2.12 -15.17 17.97
CA LEU A 224 0.84 -15.15 18.69
C LEU A 224 0.52 -16.49 19.35
N ARG A 225 0.97 -17.60 18.76
CA ARG A 225 0.83 -18.96 19.30
C ARG A 225 1.27 -19.08 20.76
N LYS A 226 2.26 -18.27 21.20
CA LYS A 226 2.78 -18.30 22.58
C LYS A 226 1.78 -17.79 23.62
N TYR A 227 0.77 -17.02 23.20
CA TYR A 227 -0.27 -16.51 24.08
C TYR A 227 -1.46 -17.48 24.24
N PHE A 228 -1.46 -18.61 23.51
CA PHE A 228 -2.51 -19.61 23.59
C PHE A 228 -2.02 -20.87 24.30
N THR A 229 -2.88 -21.44 25.14
CA THR A 229 -2.58 -22.69 25.87
C THR A 229 -2.61 -23.92 24.97
N HIS A 230 -3.41 -23.89 23.90
CA HIS A 230 -3.60 -24.99 22.96
C HIS A 230 -3.07 -24.60 21.58
N PRO A 231 -2.64 -25.57 20.75
CA PRO A 231 -2.29 -25.32 19.36
C PRO A 231 -3.47 -24.63 18.64
N VAL A 232 -3.17 -23.50 18.01
CA VAL A 232 -4.14 -22.74 17.23
C VAL A 232 -3.84 -22.89 15.75
N LYS A 233 -4.88 -22.75 14.92
CA LYS A 233 -4.73 -22.67 13.47
C LYS A 233 -5.40 -21.40 12.97
N LEU A 234 -4.64 -20.57 12.26
CA LEU A 234 -5.12 -19.34 11.67
C LEU A 234 -6.12 -19.66 10.55
N ASN A 235 -7.30 -19.05 10.59
CA ASN A 235 -8.34 -19.24 9.57
C ASN A 235 -8.51 -18.00 8.71
N GLU A 236 -8.64 -16.82 9.34
CA GLU A 236 -8.85 -15.56 8.63
C GLU A 236 -8.10 -14.43 9.32
N VAL A 237 -7.54 -13.55 8.49
CA VAL A 237 -6.95 -12.28 8.91
C VAL A 237 -7.49 -11.23 7.96
N SER A 238 -8.03 -10.14 8.49
CA SER A 238 -8.58 -9.05 7.71
C SER A 238 -8.41 -7.72 8.43
N TRP A 239 -8.19 -6.66 7.66
CA TRP A 239 -8.23 -5.31 8.20
C TRP A 239 -9.68 -4.87 8.38
N SER A 240 -9.96 -4.08 9.41
CA SER A 240 -11.34 -3.68 9.72
C SER A 240 -11.96 -2.76 8.65
N CYS A 241 -11.14 -2.18 7.78
CA CYS A 241 -11.57 -1.47 6.59
C CYS A 241 -10.64 -1.85 5.43
N GLU A 242 -11.20 -2.29 4.30
CA GLU A 242 -10.45 -2.61 3.07
C GLU A 242 -10.49 -1.47 2.04
N ALA A 243 -11.09 -0.32 2.39
CA ALA A 243 -11.15 0.82 1.48
C ALA A 243 -9.80 1.57 1.47
N PRO A 244 -9.27 1.95 0.29
CA PRO A 244 -8.06 2.77 0.20
C PRO A 244 -8.21 4.09 0.97
N ILE A 245 -7.18 4.45 1.74
CA ILE A 245 -7.20 5.59 2.68
C ILE A 245 -7.47 6.93 1.97
N GLY A 246 -7.14 7.06 0.68
CA GLY A 246 -7.32 8.29 -0.11
C GLY A 246 -8.77 8.76 -0.31
N ASN A 247 -9.77 7.96 0.07
CA ASN A 247 -11.20 8.29 -0.09
C ASN A 247 -11.88 8.81 1.19
N LEU A 248 -11.15 9.08 2.27
CA LEU A 248 -11.74 9.39 3.57
C LEU A 248 -11.39 10.81 4.03
N ALA A 249 -12.41 11.53 4.50
CA ALA A 249 -12.25 12.84 5.11
C ALA A 249 -11.38 12.72 6.38
N ASP A 250 -10.47 13.67 6.60
CA ASP A 250 -9.43 13.68 7.64
C ASP A 250 -9.90 13.44 9.09
N ASN A 251 -11.21 13.44 9.35
CA ASN A 251 -11.81 13.22 10.66
C ASN A 251 -12.25 11.77 10.96
N SER A 252 -12.01 10.78 10.08
CA SER A 252 -12.28 9.37 10.39
C SER A 252 -11.16 8.77 11.23
N ILE A 253 -11.25 8.93 12.55
CA ILE A 253 -10.33 8.31 13.52
C ILE A 253 -10.38 6.78 13.40
N GLY A 254 -9.29 6.17 12.96
CA GLY A 254 -8.67 5.02 13.66
C GLY A 254 -9.23 3.60 13.45
N CYS A 255 -9.91 3.28 12.33
CA CYS A 255 -10.28 1.88 12.04
C CYS A 255 -9.32 1.13 11.09
N HIS A 256 -8.62 1.82 10.18
CA HIS A 256 -7.81 1.18 9.14
C HIS A 256 -6.68 0.29 9.68
N ASP A 257 -6.16 0.64 10.85
CA ASP A 257 -5.03 -0.05 11.47
C ASP A 257 -5.46 -1.14 12.48
N ASN A 258 -6.76 -1.43 12.55
CA ASN A 258 -7.28 -2.55 13.34
C ASN A 258 -7.31 -3.81 12.48
N LEU A 259 -6.63 -4.84 12.96
CA LEU A 259 -6.54 -6.15 12.36
C LEU A 259 -7.43 -7.14 13.14
N PHE A 260 -8.35 -7.76 12.43
CA PHE A 260 -9.18 -8.84 12.92
C PHE A 260 -8.54 -10.19 12.56
N ILE A 261 -8.44 -11.08 13.55
CA ILE A 261 -7.88 -12.42 13.38
C ILE A 261 -8.87 -13.44 13.94
N LEU A 262 -9.23 -14.41 13.12
CA LEU A 262 -10.06 -15.55 13.49
C LEU A 262 -9.23 -16.83 13.43
N PHE A 263 -9.14 -17.53 14.56
CA PHE A 263 -8.59 -18.87 14.63
C PHE A 263 -9.68 -19.92 14.41
N ASP A 264 -9.33 -21.09 13.87
CA ASP A 264 -10.26 -22.21 13.69
C ASP A 264 -10.87 -22.59 15.03
N ARG A 265 -12.21 -22.54 15.10
CA ARG A 265 -13.02 -22.76 16.32
C ARG A 265 -12.76 -21.73 17.45
N GLY A 266 -12.18 -20.57 17.10
CA GLY A 266 -11.81 -19.52 18.04
C GLY A 266 -10.45 -19.76 18.71
N PRO A 267 -9.94 -18.78 19.49
CA PRO A 267 -10.57 -17.51 19.83
C PRO A 267 -10.54 -16.47 18.68
N LEU A 268 -11.19 -15.33 18.92
CA LEU A 268 -11.03 -14.12 18.10
C LEU A 268 -9.93 -13.25 18.69
N CYS A 269 -9.12 -12.62 17.84
CA CYS A 269 -8.10 -11.67 18.25
C CYS A 269 -8.29 -10.37 17.46
N LEU A 270 -8.17 -9.24 18.17
CA LEU A 270 -8.16 -7.91 17.59
C LEU A 270 -6.80 -7.29 17.94
N LEU A 271 -6.02 -6.94 16.93
CA LEU A 271 -4.76 -6.22 17.10
C LEU A 271 -4.94 -4.83 16.52
N ARG A 272 -4.45 -3.82 17.24
CA ARG A 272 -4.29 -2.48 16.70
C ARG A 272 -2.81 -2.27 16.41
N VAL A 273 -2.50 -1.95 15.16
CA VAL A 273 -1.14 -1.62 14.73
C VAL A 273 -1.03 -0.10 14.75
N GLU A 274 -0.03 0.45 15.41
CA GLU A 274 0.19 1.88 15.49
C GLU A 274 1.66 2.17 15.18
N LEU A 275 1.91 3.18 14.35
CA LEU A 275 3.20 3.87 14.33
C LEU A 275 3.19 4.91 15.47
N GLY A 276 4.36 5.24 16.02
CA GLY A 276 4.49 6.03 17.25
C GLY A 276 3.65 7.32 17.29
N THR A 277 3.46 7.89 18.49
CA THR A 277 2.49 8.98 18.79
C THR A 277 2.58 10.24 17.90
N LEU A 278 3.67 10.43 17.16
CA LEU A 278 3.90 11.60 16.29
C LEU A 278 3.22 11.50 14.92
N THR A 279 2.73 10.33 14.50
CA THR A 279 2.18 10.10 13.15
C THR A 279 0.64 10.09 13.11
N ASN A 280 -0.02 10.57 14.17
CA ASN A 280 -1.46 10.42 14.38
C ASN A 280 -1.97 8.96 14.26
N GLY A 281 -1.06 7.98 14.35
CA GLY A 281 -1.33 6.54 14.30
C GLY A 281 -1.57 5.94 12.91
N ARG A 282 -1.47 6.71 11.81
CA ARG A 282 -1.71 6.18 10.45
C ARG A 282 -0.52 5.34 9.97
N LEU A 283 -0.78 4.19 9.35
CA LEU A 283 0.23 3.36 8.66
C LEU A 283 0.34 3.75 7.17
N GLY A 284 0.79 4.98 6.91
CA GLY A 284 1.01 5.48 5.55
C GLY A 284 2.48 5.49 5.12
N THR A 285 2.72 5.87 3.87
CA THR A 285 4.05 5.90 3.25
C THR A 285 4.97 6.95 3.90
N VAL A 286 4.44 8.14 4.15
CA VAL A 286 5.17 9.25 4.79
C VAL A 286 5.49 8.92 6.24
N GLU A 287 4.54 8.31 6.95
CA GLU A 287 4.70 7.88 8.35
C GLU A 287 5.76 6.79 8.47
N MET A 288 5.76 5.78 7.59
CA MET A 288 6.78 4.73 7.56
C MET A 288 8.19 5.29 7.35
N ILE A 289 8.38 6.19 6.39
CA ILE A 289 9.69 6.83 6.16
C ILE A 289 10.10 7.68 7.37
N SER A 290 9.16 8.39 7.98
CA SER A 290 9.44 9.16 9.19
C SER A 290 9.95 8.27 10.31
N GLU A 291 9.36 7.09 10.52
CA GLU A 291 9.82 6.13 11.52
C GLU A 291 11.20 5.53 11.18
N TYR A 292 11.45 5.17 9.93
CA TYR A 292 12.79 4.72 9.52
C TYR A 292 13.87 5.76 9.81
N ILE A 293 13.60 7.03 9.49
CA ILE A 293 14.54 8.12 9.76
C ILE A 293 14.75 8.35 11.26
N LYS A 294 13.70 8.22 12.10
CA LYS A 294 13.83 8.30 13.57
C LYS A 294 14.70 7.19 14.14
N HIS A 295 14.69 6.02 13.53
CA HIS A 295 15.46 4.85 13.94
C HIS A 295 16.82 4.73 13.24
N GLU A 296 17.30 5.79 12.57
CA GLU A 296 18.57 5.82 11.85
C GLU A 296 18.69 4.79 10.70
N GLN A 297 17.55 4.35 10.16
CA GLN A 297 17.42 3.37 9.07
C GLN A 297 17.24 4.08 7.71
N ALA A 298 18.24 4.87 7.33
CA ALA A 298 18.16 5.70 6.12
C ALA A 298 18.17 4.87 4.82
N GLU A 299 18.85 3.71 4.81
CA GLU A 299 18.88 2.82 3.65
C GLU A 299 17.49 2.23 3.36
N GLU A 300 16.79 1.76 4.39
CA GLU A 300 15.43 1.25 4.28
C GLU A 300 14.46 2.34 3.83
N ALA A 301 14.61 3.58 4.34
CA ALA A 301 13.80 4.72 3.89
C ALA A 301 13.98 5.03 2.39
N VAL A 302 15.22 4.96 1.88
CA VAL A 302 15.51 5.18 0.45
C VAL A 302 14.96 4.05 -0.40
N ASN A 303 15.14 2.80 0.01
CA ASN A 303 14.58 1.63 -0.66
C ASN A 303 13.05 1.68 -0.72
N PHE A 304 12.41 2.12 0.37
CA PHE A 304 10.97 2.35 0.43
C PHE A 304 10.54 3.39 -0.61
N LEU A 305 11.16 4.58 -0.64
CA LEU A 305 10.87 5.61 -1.65
C LEU A 305 11.06 5.11 -3.08
N ASN A 306 12.11 4.34 -3.34
CA ASN A 306 12.39 3.75 -4.66
C ASN A 306 11.37 2.69 -5.11
N SER A 307 10.54 2.20 -4.19
CA SER A 307 9.43 1.29 -4.51
C SER A 307 8.10 2.00 -4.75
N MET A 308 8.01 3.30 -4.47
CA MET A 308 6.83 4.13 -4.74
C MET A 308 6.75 4.53 -6.22
N ASN A 309 5.55 4.93 -6.66
CA ASN A 309 5.31 5.36 -8.03
C ASN A 309 4.98 6.86 -8.09
N TRP A 310 5.94 7.66 -8.55
CA TRP A 310 5.81 9.11 -8.75
C TRP A 310 4.63 9.54 -9.63
N ASN A 311 4.22 8.71 -10.59
CA ASN A 311 3.11 9.05 -11.50
C ASN A 311 1.74 8.95 -10.82
N THR A 312 1.60 8.13 -9.79
CA THR A 312 0.34 7.94 -9.05
C THR A 312 0.34 8.64 -7.69
N GLU A 313 1.50 8.70 -7.03
CA GLU A 313 1.65 9.14 -5.64
C GLU A 313 2.65 10.32 -5.49
N GLY A 314 2.77 11.18 -6.50
CA GLY A 314 3.81 12.21 -6.54
C GLY A 314 3.92 13.11 -5.30
N ASN A 315 2.80 13.47 -4.66
CA ASN A 315 2.81 14.26 -3.42
C ASN A 315 3.46 13.49 -2.26
N ALA A 316 3.10 12.21 -2.08
CA ALA A 316 3.68 11.36 -1.06
C ALA A 316 5.17 11.11 -1.35
N CYS A 317 5.54 10.82 -2.61
CA CYS A 317 6.94 10.67 -3.01
C CYS A 317 7.78 11.92 -2.69
N PHE A 318 7.24 13.11 -2.96
CA PHE A 318 7.93 14.37 -2.65
C PHE A 318 8.09 14.61 -1.14
N ALA A 319 7.05 14.34 -0.35
CA ALA A 319 7.11 14.45 1.11
C ALA A 319 8.17 13.49 1.69
N CYS A 320 8.12 12.22 1.27
CA CYS A 320 9.08 11.17 1.56
C CYS A 320 10.53 11.58 1.24
N MET A 321 10.78 12.01 -0.01
CA MET A 321 12.07 12.52 -0.46
C MET A 321 12.55 13.70 0.39
N SER A 322 11.66 14.64 0.70
CA SER A 322 11.99 15.82 1.50
C SER A 322 12.44 15.45 2.91
N ILE A 323 11.76 14.50 3.56
CA ILE A 323 12.13 14.00 4.89
C ILE A 323 13.53 13.38 4.88
N ILE A 324 13.80 12.49 3.91
CA ILE A 324 15.10 11.82 3.77
C ILE A 324 16.21 12.85 3.50
N MET A 325 16.03 13.70 2.49
CA MET A 325 17.02 14.72 2.11
C MET A 325 17.32 15.68 3.27
N ASN A 326 16.28 16.16 3.96
CA ASN A 326 16.44 17.09 5.08
C ASN A 326 17.18 16.45 6.26
N ASN A 327 16.95 15.17 6.54
CA ASN A 327 17.68 14.47 7.59
C ASN A 327 19.16 14.29 7.20
N LEU A 328 19.43 13.74 6.01
CA LEU A 328 20.78 13.42 5.56
C LEU A 328 21.66 14.67 5.38
N LEU A 329 21.11 15.78 4.89
CA LEU A 329 21.85 17.04 4.69
C LEU A 329 22.23 17.75 6.00
N LYS A 330 21.58 17.43 7.13
CA LYS A 330 21.95 17.95 8.47
C LYS A 330 23.19 17.24 9.03
N LEU A 331 23.48 16.03 8.54
CA LEU A 331 24.59 15.20 9.01
C LEU A 331 25.87 15.48 8.20
N PRO A 332 27.06 15.16 8.74
CA PRO A 332 28.30 15.32 7.98
C PRO A 332 28.37 14.32 6.83
N LEU A 333 28.80 14.76 5.65
CA LEU A 333 28.92 13.90 4.48
C LEU A 333 29.95 12.79 4.69
N ASN A 334 29.56 11.57 4.37
CA ASN A 334 30.43 10.41 4.21
C ASN A 334 30.02 9.67 2.92
N SER A 335 30.78 8.67 2.48
CA SER A 335 30.50 7.96 1.22
C SER A 335 29.13 7.27 1.20
N GLU A 336 28.64 6.81 2.34
CA GLU A 336 27.34 6.14 2.48
C GLU A 336 26.18 7.13 2.29
N ARG A 337 26.19 8.23 3.05
CA ARG A 337 25.19 9.32 2.97
C ARG A 337 25.20 10.00 1.61
N GLU A 338 26.37 10.14 1.00
CA GLU A 338 26.52 10.60 -0.38
C GLU A 338 25.76 9.67 -1.34
N GLY A 339 25.97 8.35 -1.23
CA GLY A 339 25.23 7.36 -2.01
C GLY A 339 23.72 7.40 -1.77
N LEU A 340 23.28 7.50 -0.51
CA LEU A 340 21.85 7.59 -0.16
C LEU A 340 21.20 8.87 -0.71
N LEU A 341 21.88 10.01 -0.66
CA LEU A 341 21.40 11.28 -1.25
C LEU A 341 21.29 11.18 -2.77
N GLU A 342 22.29 10.58 -3.44
CA GLU A 342 22.26 10.32 -4.87
C GLU A 342 21.12 9.38 -5.26
N GLU A 343 20.93 8.29 -4.53
CA GLU A 343 19.88 7.32 -4.79
C GLU A 343 18.49 7.91 -4.54
N THR A 344 18.34 8.72 -3.48
CA THR A 344 17.09 9.45 -3.19
C THR A 344 16.70 10.35 -4.37
N LEU A 345 17.63 11.20 -4.86
CA LEU A 345 17.39 12.04 -6.03
C LEU A 345 17.21 11.23 -7.32
N GLY A 346 17.90 10.09 -7.42
CA GLY A 346 17.80 9.14 -8.51
C GLY A 346 16.37 8.64 -8.74
N SER A 347 15.56 8.53 -7.68
CA SER A 347 14.14 8.17 -7.79
C SER A 347 13.33 9.09 -8.72
N PHE A 348 13.77 10.35 -8.91
CA PHE A 348 13.11 11.34 -9.78
C PHE A 348 13.91 11.67 -11.05
N TYR A 349 15.23 11.87 -10.95
CA TYR A 349 16.06 12.25 -12.11
C TYR A 349 16.43 11.06 -13.01
N ALA A 350 16.58 9.87 -12.43
CA ALA A 350 16.96 8.65 -13.15
C ALA A 350 16.04 7.47 -12.78
N PRO A 351 14.71 7.63 -12.92
CA PRO A 351 13.76 6.61 -12.51
C PRO A 351 13.89 5.37 -13.41
N SER A 352 13.58 4.19 -12.86
CA SER A 352 13.57 2.94 -13.64
C SER A 352 12.58 2.97 -14.80
N ARG A 353 11.54 3.81 -14.69
CA ARG A 353 10.61 4.11 -15.78
C ARG A 353 10.46 5.61 -15.94
N PRO A 354 10.35 6.12 -17.19
CA PRO A 354 10.12 7.53 -17.42
C PRO A 354 8.90 8.05 -16.66
N LEU A 355 9.07 9.20 -16.00
CA LEU A 355 7.96 9.93 -15.39
C LEU A 355 7.09 10.56 -16.48
N SER A 356 5.82 10.77 -16.17
CA SER A 356 4.94 11.54 -17.04
C SER A 356 5.35 13.01 -17.08
N ASP A 357 5.15 13.68 -18.22
CA ASP A 357 5.46 15.12 -18.36
C ASP A 357 4.74 15.96 -17.31
N VAL A 358 3.51 15.58 -16.94
CA VAL A 358 2.71 16.24 -15.90
C VAL A 358 3.39 16.15 -14.54
N THR A 359 3.87 14.95 -14.17
CA THR A 359 4.60 14.73 -12.92
C THR A 359 5.90 15.53 -12.90
N VAL A 360 6.66 15.51 -13.99
CA VAL A 360 7.94 16.24 -14.07
C VAL A 360 7.70 17.74 -13.90
N LEU A 361 6.77 18.33 -14.67
CA LEU A 361 6.46 19.76 -14.59
C LEU A 361 5.99 20.17 -13.18
N HIS A 362 5.21 19.33 -12.51
CA HIS A 362 4.68 19.68 -11.18
C HIS A 362 5.75 19.67 -10.06
N PHE A 363 6.72 18.76 -10.12
CA PHE A 363 7.68 18.55 -9.03
C PHE A 363 9.10 19.04 -9.32
N ARG A 364 9.45 19.32 -10.59
CA ARG A 364 10.80 19.73 -11.01
C ARG A 364 11.38 20.85 -10.15
N ASP A 365 10.64 21.94 -9.95
CA ASP A 365 11.17 23.11 -9.25
C ASP A 365 11.36 22.85 -7.76
N LYS A 366 10.42 22.14 -7.14
CA LYS A 366 10.51 21.74 -5.73
C LYS A 366 11.71 20.83 -5.48
N ILE A 367 11.94 19.87 -6.37
CA ILE A 367 13.08 18.93 -6.28
C ILE A 367 14.38 19.66 -6.61
N SER A 368 14.39 20.56 -7.58
CA SER A 368 15.56 21.40 -7.93
C SER A 368 16.09 22.17 -6.71
N LYS A 369 15.22 22.69 -5.84
CA LYS A 369 15.62 23.32 -4.57
C LYS A 369 16.36 22.36 -3.64
N LEU A 370 15.91 21.11 -3.50
CA LEU A 370 16.59 20.08 -2.70
C LEU A 370 17.93 19.67 -3.33
N SER A 371 17.95 19.47 -4.65
CA SER A 371 19.15 19.13 -5.42
C SER A 371 20.23 20.20 -5.31
N ARG A 372 19.84 21.49 -5.37
CA ARG A 372 20.75 22.63 -5.13
C ARG A 372 21.35 22.60 -3.73
N ARG A 373 20.58 22.25 -2.69
CA ARG A 373 21.14 22.12 -1.33
C ARG A 373 22.16 20.99 -1.25
N PHE A 374 21.90 19.84 -1.87
CA PHE A 374 22.86 18.75 -1.94
C PHE A 374 24.12 19.12 -2.74
N PHE A 375 23.97 19.82 -3.87
CA PHE A 375 25.08 20.35 -4.65
C PHE A 375 26.04 21.19 -3.81
N HIS A 376 25.53 22.17 -3.05
CA HIS A 376 26.36 23.00 -2.19
C HIS A 376 26.99 22.19 -1.04
N HIS A 377 26.29 21.18 -0.54
CA HIS A 377 26.84 20.24 0.43
C HIS A 377 28.05 19.49 -0.16
N LEU A 378 27.97 18.98 -1.40
CA LEU A 378 29.09 18.35 -2.10
C LEU A 378 30.29 19.29 -2.28
N LEU A 379 30.05 20.55 -2.65
CA LEU A 379 31.11 21.56 -2.78
C LEU A 379 31.84 21.80 -1.46
N ARG A 380 31.11 21.88 -0.35
CA ARG A 380 31.70 22.04 1.00
C ARG A 380 32.67 20.91 1.35
N TYR A 381 32.39 19.69 0.89
CA TYR A 381 33.23 18.51 1.07
C TYR A 381 34.20 18.25 -0.09
N LYS A 382 34.34 19.19 -1.04
CA LYS A 382 35.25 19.12 -2.20
C LYS A 382 34.98 17.91 -3.12
N ARG A 383 33.74 17.44 -3.18
CA ARG A 383 33.29 16.36 -4.07
C ARG A 383 32.92 16.92 -5.46
N PHE A 384 33.91 17.49 -6.15
CA PHE A 384 33.69 18.23 -7.39
C PHE A 384 33.11 17.41 -8.53
N GLU A 385 33.55 16.16 -8.69
CA GLU A 385 33.09 15.29 -9.77
C GLU A 385 31.59 15.02 -9.67
N LYS A 386 31.11 14.67 -8.47
CA LYS A 386 29.69 14.45 -8.21
C LYS A 386 28.87 15.73 -8.29
N ALA A 387 29.39 16.84 -7.75
CA ALA A 387 28.74 18.14 -7.88
C ALA A 387 28.58 18.55 -9.35
N PHE A 388 29.57 18.26 -10.19
CA PHE A 388 29.52 18.54 -11.62
C PHE A 388 28.45 17.70 -12.34
N LEU A 389 28.35 16.41 -12.04
CA LEU A 389 27.30 15.55 -12.60
C LEU A 389 25.91 16.02 -12.19
N LEU A 390 25.72 16.35 -10.91
CA LEU A 390 24.45 16.89 -10.41
C LEU A 390 24.08 18.22 -11.06
N ALA A 391 25.06 19.09 -11.35
CA ALA A 391 24.82 20.34 -12.08
C ALA A 391 24.36 20.08 -13.53
N VAL A 392 24.83 19.01 -14.17
CA VAL A 392 24.35 18.57 -15.50
C VAL A 392 22.89 18.13 -15.41
N ASP A 393 22.54 17.32 -14.41
CA ASP A 393 21.17 16.81 -14.22
C ASP A 393 20.16 17.93 -13.90
N ILE A 394 20.57 18.95 -13.12
CA ILE A 394 19.75 20.14 -12.84
C ILE A 394 19.67 21.04 -14.09
N GLY A 395 20.72 21.09 -14.90
CA GLY A 395 20.79 21.91 -16.11
C GLY A 395 20.91 23.41 -15.85
N ALA A 396 21.48 23.81 -14.70
CA ALA A 396 21.54 25.21 -14.29
C ALA A 396 22.97 25.78 -14.38
N LYS A 397 23.10 26.90 -15.11
CA LYS A 397 24.37 27.57 -15.41
C LYS A 397 25.12 28.05 -14.16
N ASP A 398 24.39 28.63 -13.23
CA ASP A 398 24.92 29.21 -11.99
C ASP A 398 25.73 28.17 -11.19
N LEU A 399 25.25 26.93 -11.13
CA LEU A 399 25.97 25.83 -10.46
C LEU A 399 27.34 25.53 -11.10
N PHE A 400 27.44 25.59 -12.44
CA PHE A 400 28.74 25.45 -13.11
C PHE A 400 29.68 26.61 -12.81
N MET A 401 29.15 27.83 -12.65
CA MET A 401 29.95 28.99 -12.26
C MET A 401 30.45 28.87 -10.81
N ASP A 402 29.64 28.33 -9.90
CA ASP A 402 30.06 28.07 -8.52
C ASP A 402 31.20 27.05 -8.46
N ILE A 403 31.15 25.99 -9.28
CA ILE A 403 32.29 25.07 -9.43
C ILE A 403 33.51 25.81 -9.98
N HIS A 404 33.36 26.66 -10.99
CA HIS A 404 34.46 27.40 -11.60
C HIS A 404 35.21 28.27 -10.59
N TYR A 405 34.48 29.07 -9.81
CA TYR A 405 35.10 29.96 -8.81
C TYR A 405 35.78 29.15 -7.71
N LEU A 406 35.11 28.14 -7.15
CA LEU A 406 35.67 27.34 -6.07
C LEU A 406 36.88 26.50 -6.52
N ALA A 407 36.85 25.94 -7.74
CA ALA A 407 37.98 25.20 -8.31
C ALA A 407 39.16 26.12 -8.62
N SER A 408 38.90 27.36 -9.06
CA SER A 408 39.94 28.38 -9.28
C SER A 408 40.65 28.76 -7.98
N ASP A 409 39.88 28.97 -6.90
CA ASP A 409 40.42 29.32 -5.57
C ASP A 409 41.28 28.20 -4.97
N LEU A 410 40.95 26.94 -5.28
CA LEU A 410 41.73 25.76 -4.88
C LEU A 410 42.91 25.44 -5.81
N GLY A 411 43.10 26.22 -6.88
CA GLY A 411 44.17 26.02 -7.86
C GLY A 411 43.94 24.85 -8.83
N ASN A 412 42.72 24.33 -8.94
CA ASN A 412 42.36 23.28 -9.89
C ASN A 412 41.89 23.89 -11.23
N SER A 413 42.83 24.48 -11.98
CA SER A 413 42.55 25.14 -13.26
C SER A 413 41.88 24.25 -14.32
N PRO A 414 42.23 22.95 -14.46
CA PRO A 414 41.55 22.07 -15.43
C PRO A 414 40.05 21.96 -15.19
N LEU A 415 39.65 21.72 -13.94
CA LEU A 415 38.23 21.63 -13.58
C LEU A 415 37.50 22.97 -13.77
N ALA A 416 38.15 24.06 -13.36
CA ALA A 416 37.58 25.40 -13.48
C ALA A 416 37.29 25.77 -14.95
N GLU A 417 38.19 25.44 -15.87
CA GLU A 417 38.01 25.71 -17.30
C GLU A 417 36.88 24.86 -17.89
N VAL A 418 36.81 23.57 -17.54
CA VAL A 418 35.72 22.67 -18.00
C VAL A 418 34.36 23.15 -17.50
N ALA A 419 34.25 23.57 -16.23
CA ALA A 419 33.01 24.11 -15.68
C ALA A 419 32.56 25.39 -16.40
N LYS A 420 33.49 26.32 -16.64
CA LYS A 420 33.21 27.55 -17.41
C LYS A 420 32.75 27.25 -18.83
N GLN A 421 33.38 26.31 -19.51
CA GLN A 421 32.98 25.90 -20.86
C GLN A 421 31.57 25.31 -20.88
N ARG A 422 31.20 24.49 -19.89
CA ARG A 422 29.83 23.98 -19.76
C ARG A 422 28.80 25.07 -19.47
N ALA A 423 29.11 26.01 -18.58
CA ALA A 423 28.23 27.15 -18.31
C ALA A 423 27.91 27.95 -19.60
N ILE A 424 28.92 28.16 -20.46
CA ILE A 424 28.76 28.84 -21.75
C ILE A 424 27.96 27.98 -22.76
N GLN A 425 28.07 26.65 -22.72
CA GLN A 425 27.28 25.78 -23.61
C GLN A 425 25.78 25.88 -23.30
N ILE A 426 25.40 25.88 -22.02
CA ILE A 426 24.00 26.00 -21.60
C ILE A 426 23.41 27.36 -22.04
N ASP A 427 24.19 28.44 -22.00
CA ASP A 427 23.77 29.76 -22.52
C ASP A 427 23.52 29.76 -24.05
N ASN A 428 24.23 28.92 -24.79
CA ASN A 428 24.21 28.90 -26.26
C ASN A 428 23.23 27.86 -26.83
N GLU A 429 22.66 26.99 -26.00
CA GLU A 429 21.56 26.12 -26.42
C GLU A 429 20.32 27.00 -26.65
N PRO A 430 19.80 27.09 -27.90
CA PRO A 430 18.63 27.90 -28.17
C PRO A 430 17.45 27.33 -27.38
N LEU A 431 16.74 28.19 -26.64
CA LEU A 431 15.51 27.87 -25.93
C LEU A 431 14.51 27.18 -26.86
N THR A 432 14.52 25.86 -26.87
CA THR A 432 13.38 25.02 -27.23
C THR A 432 12.84 24.35 -25.97
N SER A 433 12.66 25.12 -24.90
CA SER A 433 11.72 24.81 -23.83
C SER A 433 11.45 26.09 -23.05
N ASP A 434 10.17 26.36 -22.88
CA ASP A 434 9.55 27.49 -22.19
C ASP A 434 10.18 27.66 -20.80
N THR A 435 11.14 28.59 -20.66
CA THR A 435 11.79 28.91 -19.39
C THR A 435 12.10 30.41 -19.37
N GLY A 436 11.06 31.19 -19.11
CA GLY A 436 11.21 32.57 -18.66
C GLY A 436 10.72 32.67 -17.23
N GLU A 437 11.62 32.63 -16.26
CA GLU A 437 11.31 33.11 -14.91
C GLU A 437 12.43 34.02 -14.40
N SER A 438 12.03 35.25 -14.04
CA SER A 438 12.83 36.19 -13.28
C SER A 438 12.73 35.86 -11.80
N TYR A 439 13.87 35.89 -11.12
CA TYR A 439 13.96 35.79 -9.67
C TYR A 439 13.25 36.98 -9.01
N ASP A 440 12.15 36.72 -8.30
CA ASP A 440 11.79 37.49 -7.11
C ASP A 440 12.11 36.61 -5.90
N ASP A 441 13.05 37.08 -5.08
CA ASP A 441 13.41 36.50 -3.79
C ASP A 441 12.22 36.67 -2.82
N GLU A 442 11.37 35.65 -2.72
CA GLU A 442 10.55 35.45 -1.52
C GLU A 442 11.17 34.33 -0.68
N GLU A 443 11.67 34.69 0.50
CA GLU A 443 12.01 33.75 1.58
C GLU A 443 10.72 33.04 2.01
N ASP A 444 10.38 31.93 1.35
CA ASP A 444 9.36 31.00 1.83
C ASP A 444 9.91 30.24 3.04
N ASP A 445 9.46 30.69 4.22
CA ASP A 445 9.67 30.07 5.51
C ASP A 445 9.05 28.66 5.50
N LEU A 446 9.90 27.62 5.49
CA LEU A 446 9.50 26.20 5.51
C LEU A 446 8.93 25.73 6.87
N SER A 447 8.57 26.67 7.75
CA SER A 447 7.94 26.43 9.05
C SER A 447 6.56 25.76 8.94
N TYR A 448 5.88 25.87 7.80
CA TYR A 448 4.55 25.28 7.59
C TYR A 448 4.51 23.75 7.66
N ILE A 449 5.61 23.04 7.38
CA ILE A 449 5.63 21.56 7.46
C ILE A 449 5.81 21.07 8.91
N GLU A 450 6.42 21.88 9.78
CA GLU A 450 6.55 21.54 11.21
C GLU A 450 5.30 21.96 12.02
N ASP A 451 4.62 23.05 11.63
CA ASP A 451 3.47 23.59 12.40
C ASP A 451 2.17 22.79 12.26
N GLU A 452 1.92 22.10 11.12
CA GLU A 452 0.76 21.19 10.99
C GLU A 452 0.89 19.95 11.87
N MET A 453 2.12 19.55 12.25
CA MET A 453 2.34 18.45 13.19
C MET A 453 2.22 18.89 14.66
N ALA A 454 2.32 20.20 14.96
CA ALA A 454 2.38 20.71 16.33
C ALA A 454 1.08 21.36 16.85
N ASN A 455 0.19 21.87 15.97
CA ASN A 455 -0.97 22.70 16.38
C ASN A 455 -2.33 21.96 16.41
N GLY A 456 -2.37 20.72 16.89
CA GLY A 456 -3.62 20.02 17.25
C GLY A 456 -4.30 20.56 18.52
N GLU A 457 -3.70 21.52 19.21
CA GLU A 457 -4.21 22.05 20.47
C GLU A 457 -4.19 23.58 20.47
N ARG A 458 -5.20 24.23 19.87
CA ARG A 458 -5.79 25.53 20.28
C ARG A 458 -6.64 26.12 19.16
N ASN A 459 -7.94 25.90 19.24
CA ASN A 459 -8.92 26.97 19.04
C ASN A 459 -10.30 26.49 19.49
N ARG A 460 -10.54 26.61 20.80
CA ARG A 460 -11.87 26.87 21.34
C ARG A 460 -11.94 28.36 21.60
N GLU A 461 -12.71 29.08 20.79
CA GLU A 461 -13.69 30.09 21.22
C GLU A 461 -14.31 30.75 19.98
N GLY A 462 -15.63 30.92 20.04
CA GLY A 462 -16.47 31.20 18.88
C GLY A 462 -16.51 32.66 18.45
N VAL A 463 -17.03 32.87 17.25
CA VAL A 463 -17.57 34.16 16.81
C VAL A 463 -18.84 33.90 16.00
N TYR A 464 -19.96 34.40 16.52
CA TYR A 464 -21.23 34.56 15.83
C TYR A 464 -21.10 35.55 14.68
N PHE A 465 -21.74 35.29 13.53
CA PHE A 465 -22.37 36.35 12.73
C PHE A 465 -23.59 35.85 11.95
N GLN A 466 -24.74 36.47 12.27
CA GLN A 466 -25.88 36.78 11.39
C GLN A 466 -25.41 37.25 10.00
N GLY A 467 -26.09 37.05 8.88
CA GLY A 467 -27.41 36.52 8.57
C GLY A 467 -27.68 36.90 7.09
N ASP A 468 -28.56 36.17 6.41
CA ASP A 468 -29.42 36.75 5.37
C ASP A 468 -30.59 35.79 5.10
N GLU A 469 -31.79 36.38 5.18
CA GLU A 469 -33.12 35.78 5.05
C GLU A 469 -33.55 35.58 3.59
N TYR A 470 -34.78 35.07 3.42
CA TYR A 470 -35.61 34.80 2.24
C TYR A 470 -35.64 33.32 1.79
N ASP A 471 -36.77 32.60 1.70
CA ASP A 471 -38.17 32.82 2.09
C ASP A 471 -38.92 31.47 1.88
N TYR A 472 -39.76 31.06 2.86
CA TYR A 472 -41.12 30.45 2.74
C TYR A 472 -41.34 29.17 1.86
N MET A 473 -42.02 28.07 2.23
CA MET A 473 -43.13 27.78 3.17
C MET A 473 -43.37 26.27 3.41
N HIS A 474 -43.90 25.95 4.61
CA HIS A 474 -44.93 24.94 4.97
C HIS A 474 -44.58 23.44 4.87
N ASN A 475 -44.97 22.54 5.77
CA ASN A 475 -45.64 22.56 7.09
C ASN A 475 -45.56 21.10 7.61
N HIS A 476 -45.14 20.87 8.85
CA HIS A 476 -46.01 20.26 9.87
C HIS A 476 -45.29 20.08 11.21
N THR A 477 -45.86 20.80 12.17
CA THR A 477 -45.80 20.74 13.62
C THR A 477 -45.78 19.32 14.22
N LEU A 478 -45.03 19.15 15.32
CA LEU A 478 -45.55 18.76 16.64
C LEU A 478 -44.48 18.94 17.73
N THR A 479 -44.86 19.62 18.80
CA THR A 479 -44.09 19.97 20.01
C THR A 479 -44.04 18.83 21.02
N PRO A 480 -43.02 18.76 21.92
CA PRO A 480 -43.07 17.96 23.13
C PRO A 480 -43.41 18.85 24.35
N GLN A 481 -44.47 18.49 25.09
CA GLN A 481 -44.76 19.08 26.40
C GLN A 481 -44.51 18.08 27.53
N HIS A 482 -43.75 18.61 28.49
CA HIS A 482 -43.55 18.25 29.88
C HIS A 482 -44.76 17.62 30.60
N LEU A 483 -44.52 16.58 31.42
CA LEU A 483 -45.32 16.27 32.64
C LEU A 483 -44.61 15.21 33.51
N MET A 484 -44.09 15.66 34.66
CA MET A 484 -44.10 14.94 35.97
C MET A 484 -45.22 15.61 36.82
N PRO A 485 -45.75 15.06 37.95
CA PRO A 485 -45.00 14.43 39.06
C PRO A 485 -45.75 13.37 39.95
N LEU A 486 -45.11 13.06 41.09
CA LEU A 486 -45.57 12.49 42.40
C LEU A 486 -45.26 10.99 42.61
N GLU A 487 -44.28 10.60 43.45
CA GLU A 487 -44.11 10.65 44.94
C GLU A 487 -44.76 9.47 45.69
N GLU A 488 -43.93 8.81 46.54
CA GLU A 488 -44.17 8.01 47.77
C GLU A 488 -43.06 6.93 47.85
N GLU A 489 -41.98 7.15 48.62
CA GLU A 489 -41.76 6.90 50.06
C GLU A 489 -41.29 5.46 50.42
N ASP A 490 -40.13 5.43 51.08
CA ASP A 490 -39.58 4.50 52.07
C ASP A 490 -39.53 2.97 51.82
N ASN A 491 -38.33 2.37 51.95
CA ASN A 491 -37.84 1.90 53.26
C ASN A 491 -36.50 1.13 53.15
N ASP A 492 -35.77 1.17 54.27
CA ASP A 492 -34.46 0.62 54.63
C ASP A 492 -34.16 -0.84 54.27
N GLY A 493 -32.85 -1.15 54.17
CA GLY A 493 -32.39 -2.54 54.30
C GLY A 493 -30.94 -2.81 53.89
N ALA A 494 -29.97 -2.31 54.66
CA ALA A 494 -28.58 -2.78 54.60
C ALA A 494 -28.45 -4.21 55.18
N ILE A 495 -27.79 -5.14 54.48
CA ILE A 495 -27.06 -6.26 55.10
C ILE A 495 -25.74 -6.54 54.36
N LEU A 496 -24.68 -6.51 55.17
CA LEU A 496 -23.29 -6.87 54.95
C LEU A 496 -23.05 -8.39 54.85
N MET A 497 -21.93 -8.74 54.20
CA MET A 497 -21.00 -9.87 54.47
C MET A 497 -21.42 -11.30 54.09
N LEU A 498 -20.60 -11.98 53.26
CA LEU A 498 -19.55 -12.87 53.79
C LEU A 498 -18.66 -13.45 52.67
N GLN A 499 -17.35 -13.40 52.93
CA GLN A 499 -16.30 -14.17 52.28
C GLN A 499 -16.53 -15.68 52.46
N GLY A 500 -16.10 -16.46 51.47
CA GLY A 500 -15.91 -17.90 51.58
C GLY A 500 -14.77 -18.35 50.67
N ALA A 501 -13.60 -18.57 51.27
CA ALA A 501 -12.42 -19.12 50.63
C ALA A 501 -12.29 -20.63 50.91
N GLN A 502 -11.60 -21.29 49.98
CA GLN A 502 -10.80 -22.54 50.10
C GLN A 502 -11.44 -23.93 49.93
N ARG A 503 -10.77 -24.68 49.01
CA ARG A 503 -10.38 -26.12 49.03
C ARG A 503 -11.55 -27.13 49.02
N SER A 504 -11.53 -28.26 48.31
CA SER A 504 -10.47 -29.27 48.10
C SER A 504 -10.92 -30.30 47.05
N GLU A 505 -9.94 -30.91 46.35
CA GLU A 505 -9.85 -32.28 45.82
C GLU A 505 -11.14 -33.12 45.65
N LEU A 506 -11.45 -33.47 44.39
CA LEU A 506 -11.38 -34.84 43.85
C LEU A 506 -11.39 -34.81 42.32
#